data_AF-A0A944ZNK3-F1
#
_entry.id   AF-A0A944ZNK3-F1
#
_cell.length_a   1.000
_cell.length_b   1.000
_cell.length_c   1.000
_cell.angle_alpha   90.00
_cell.angle_beta   90.00
_cell.angle_gamma   90.00
#
_symmetry.space_group_name_H-M   'P 1'
#
loop_
_entity.id
_entity.type
_entity.pdbx_description
1 polymer ?
#
loop_
_entity_poly.entity_id
_entity_poly.type
_entity_poly.pdbx_seq_one_letter_code
_entity_poly.pdbx_strand_id
1 'polypeptide(L)'
;MTFRVTPARGSGPQRCRFISEQHLQLFVEYVASHPDSGIDIQELTRQALAFQGQQQMLAPIYRRSFDDCERARKQREFDDKRSDHLGRLVVRLIADSFVENGGRSPEDGGLSRRIVPGLLTVLQLALGSDVLQEARDKGEVIVGRLREKHGDEFEWEDYFDDVEAQGLLAKVLIELAVSFQDYDRRLSWAVDVLNTALEHETKIDNSLAHWTFETVHFRSLALALFRPILEVTATAEGRIAFASAYGEDKLGAARTFFESARLV
;
A
#
# COMPACT_ATOMS: atom_id res chain seq x y z
N MET A 1 -34.66 16.53 -4.71
CA MET A 1 -33.87 16.35 -5.96
C MET A 1 -32.81 15.30 -5.67
N THR A 2 -32.82 14.16 -6.37
CA THR A 2 -31.85 13.08 -6.14
C THR A 2 -30.70 13.23 -7.12
N PHE A 3 -29.55 13.73 -6.66
CA PHE A 3 -28.37 13.86 -7.50
C PHE A 3 -27.80 12.47 -7.83
N ARG A 4 -27.81 12.10 -9.11
CA ARG A 4 -27.09 10.91 -9.58
C ARG A 4 -25.65 11.29 -9.88
N VAL A 5 -24.73 10.85 -9.04
CA VAL A 5 -23.29 10.95 -9.31
C VAL A 5 -22.96 10.00 -10.46
N THR A 6 -22.59 10.54 -11.61
CA THR A 6 -22.12 9.73 -12.72
C THR A 6 -20.69 9.28 -12.43
N PRO A 7 -20.37 7.97 -12.51
CA PRO A 7 -19.00 7.50 -12.33
C PRO A 7 -18.05 8.21 -13.29
N ALA A 8 -16.90 8.67 -12.76
CA ALA A 8 -15.92 9.36 -13.56
C ALA A 8 -15.41 8.49 -14.72
N ARG A 9 -15.48 9.01 -15.94
CA ARG A 9 -15.02 8.33 -17.17
C ARG A 9 -13.65 8.85 -17.61
N GLY A 10 -12.93 8.03 -18.36
CA GLY A 10 -11.59 8.33 -18.84
C GLY A 10 -10.48 8.15 -17.80
N SER A 11 -9.23 8.27 -18.27
CA SER A 11 -7.99 8.18 -17.49
C SER A 11 -7.15 9.44 -17.70
N GLY A 12 -6.23 9.74 -16.78
CA GLY A 12 -5.34 10.88 -16.94
C GLY A 12 -6.06 12.23 -16.89
N PRO A 13 -5.60 13.24 -17.65
CA PRO A 13 -6.23 14.56 -17.75
C PRO A 13 -7.72 14.54 -18.14
N GLN A 14 -8.17 13.50 -18.82
CA GLN A 14 -9.53 13.33 -19.32
C GLN A 14 -10.51 13.07 -18.17
N ARG A 15 -10.02 12.46 -17.09
CA ARG A 15 -10.79 12.31 -15.85
C ARG A 15 -10.98 13.65 -15.14
N CYS A 16 -9.94 14.49 -15.09
CA CYS A 16 -10.03 15.86 -14.55
C CYS A 16 -11.04 16.70 -15.33
N ARG A 17 -11.02 16.58 -16.67
CA ARG A 17 -12.02 17.21 -17.55
C ARG A 17 -13.44 16.76 -17.22
N PHE A 18 -13.68 15.46 -17.16
CA PHE A 18 -15.01 14.91 -16.86
C PHE A 18 -15.57 15.45 -15.54
N ILE A 19 -14.75 15.43 -14.48
CA ILE A 19 -15.16 15.93 -13.15
C ILE A 19 -15.47 17.44 -13.22
N SER A 20 -14.65 18.23 -13.91
CA SER A 20 -14.87 19.67 -14.10
C SER A 20 -16.18 19.95 -14.85
N GLU A 21 -16.49 19.18 -15.90
CA GLU A 21 -17.72 19.32 -16.67
C GLU A 21 -18.95 18.98 -15.83
N GLN A 22 -18.88 17.93 -14.98
CA GLN A 22 -19.94 17.58 -14.04
C GLN A 22 -20.17 18.68 -13.00
N HIS A 23 -19.11 19.26 -12.43
CA HIS A 23 -19.25 20.37 -11.47
C HIS A 23 -19.94 21.58 -12.07
N LEU A 24 -19.60 21.97 -13.30
CA LEU A 24 -20.24 23.10 -13.98
C LEU A 24 -21.72 22.82 -14.25
N GLN A 25 -22.05 21.60 -14.68
CA GLN A 25 -23.44 21.20 -14.88
C GLN A 25 -24.25 21.25 -13.59
N LEU A 26 -23.68 20.74 -12.48
CA LEU A 26 -24.30 20.81 -11.16
C LEU A 26 -24.52 22.25 -10.70
N PHE A 27 -23.59 23.15 -11.01
CA PHE A 27 -23.76 24.58 -10.71
C PHE A 27 -24.94 25.19 -11.49
N VAL A 28 -25.05 24.91 -12.78
CA VAL A 28 -26.18 25.40 -13.60
C VAL A 28 -27.52 24.85 -13.07
N GLU A 29 -27.57 23.55 -12.74
CA GLU A 29 -28.76 22.92 -12.15
C GLU A 29 -29.13 23.52 -10.79
N TYR A 30 -28.12 23.81 -9.96
CA TYR A 30 -28.31 24.48 -8.67
C TYR A 30 -28.93 25.87 -8.87
N VAL A 31 -28.42 26.69 -9.81
CA VAL A 31 -29.00 28.02 -10.05
C VAL A 31 -30.43 27.89 -10.62
N ALA A 32 -30.67 26.93 -11.53
CA ALA A 32 -31.98 26.68 -12.11
C ALA A 32 -33.05 26.27 -11.09
N SER A 33 -32.66 25.63 -9.98
CA SER A 33 -33.59 25.29 -8.89
C SER A 33 -33.91 26.47 -7.96
N HIS A 34 -33.32 27.65 -8.17
CA HIS A 34 -33.52 28.85 -7.35
C HIS A 34 -34.07 30.01 -8.22
N PRO A 35 -35.39 30.02 -8.50
CA PRO A 35 -36.01 30.99 -9.42
C PRO A 35 -35.92 32.45 -8.95
N ASP A 36 -35.72 32.70 -7.66
CA ASP A 36 -35.53 34.05 -7.09
C ASP A 36 -34.11 34.62 -7.28
N SER A 37 -33.22 33.88 -7.94
CA SER A 37 -31.83 34.30 -8.15
C SER A 37 -31.68 35.53 -9.07
N GLY A 38 -32.71 35.88 -9.85
CA GLY A 38 -32.65 36.94 -10.85
C GLY A 38 -31.71 36.65 -12.02
N ILE A 39 -31.22 35.41 -12.13
CA ILE A 39 -30.30 34.96 -13.19
C ILE A 39 -31.10 34.34 -14.33
N ASP A 40 -30.79 34.75 -15.57
CA ASP A 40 -31.33 34.10 -16.77
C ASP A 40 -30.67 32.72 -16.95
N ILE A 41 -31.43 31.67 -16.65
CA ILE A 41 -30.99 30.28 -16.74
C ILE A 41 -30.68 29.87 -18.17
N GLN A 42 -31.41 30.38 -19.17
CA GLN A 42 -31.18 30.01 -20.57
C GLN A 42 -29.84 30.57 -21.04
N GLU A 43 -29.58 31.84 -20.71
CA GLU A 43 -28.32 32.48 -21.02
C GLU A 43 -27.14 31.85 -20.26
N LEU A 44 -27.31 31.56 -18.96
CA LEU A 44 -26.30 30.87 -18.16
C LEU A 44 -25.94 29.49 -18.75
N THR A 45 -26.96 28.71 -19.14
CA THR A 45 -26.76 27.39 -19.76
C THR A 45 -26.01 27.51 -21.08
N ARG A 46 -26.36 28.51 -21.91
CA ARG A 46 -25.68 28.78 -23.19
C ARG A 46 -24.21 29.12 -22.97
N GLN A 47 -23.90 29.97 -22.00
CA GLN A 47 -22.53 30.35 -21.67
C GLN A 47 -21.72 29.17 -21.11
N ALA A 48 -22.32 28.34 -20.25
CA ALA A 48 -21.67 27.14 -19.71
C ALA A 48 -21.28 26.13 -20.80
N LEU A 49 -22.18 25.88 -21.76
CA LEU A 49 -21.90 25.00 -22.92
C LEU A 49 -20.80 25.59 -23.82
N ALA A 50 -20.85 26.90 -24.08
CA ALA A 50 -19.83 27.58 -24.89
C ALA A 50 -18.45 27.52 -24.21
N PHE A 51 -18.40 27.65 -22.88
CA PHE A 51 -17.19 27.53 -22.09
C PHE A 51 -16.61 26.10 -22.13
N GLN A 52 -17.45 25.06 -21.98
CA GLN A 52 -17.04 23.65 -22.11
C GLN A 52 -16.47 23.32 -23.51
N GLY A 53 -16.93 24.02 -24.54
CA GLY A 53 -16.42 23.90 -25.91
C GLY A 53 -14.99 24.42 -26.11
N GLN A 54 -14.44 25.22 -25.19
CA GLN A 54 -13.11 25.87 -25.32
C GLN A 54 -11.94 24.91 -25.04
N GLN A 55 -11.87 23.78 -25.77
CA GLN A 55 -10.88 22.72 -25.49
C GLN A 55 -9.43 23.20 -25.56
N GLN A 56 -9.09 24.12 -26.47
CA GLN A 56 -7.73 24.64 -26.59
C GLN A 56 -7.29 25.41 -25.33
N MET A 57 -8.23 26.11 -24.69
CA MET A 57 -7.97 26.86 -23.46
C MET A 57 -7.92 25.94 -22.23
N LEU A 58 -8.81 24.94 -22.15
CA LEU A 58 -8.98 24.11 -20.96
C LEU A 58 -8.04 22.89 -20.91
N ALA A 59 -7.66 22.33 -22.06
CA ALA A 59 -6.83 21.12 -22.11
C ALA A 59 -5.48 21.26 -21.39
N PRO A 60 -4.74 22.39 -21.50
CA PRO A 60 -3.51 22.60 -20.72
C PRO A 60 -3.75 22.64 -19.21
N ILE A 61 -4.89 23.20 -18.77
CA ILE A 61 -5.25 23.28 -17.34
C ILE A 61 -5.48 21.88 -16.79
N TYR A 62 -6.26 21.05 -17.49
CA TYR A 62 -6.51 19.68 -17.07
C TYR A 62 -5.25 18.82 -17.05
N ARG A 63 -4.39 18.98 -18.07
CA ARG A 63 -3.10 18.28 -18.11
C ARG A 63 -2.21 18.69 -16.94
N ARG A 64 -2.07 19.99 -16.68
CA ARG A 64 -1.27 20.50 -15.57
C ARG A 64 -1.79 20.02 -14.22
N SER A 65 -3.10 20.09 -14.00
CA SER A 65 -3.73 19.63 -12.76
C SER A 65 -3.50 18.12 -12.54
N PHE A 66 -3.63 17.31 -13.59
CA PHE A 66 -3.32 15.87 -13.49
C PHE A 66 -1.84 15.63 -13.19
N ASP A 67 -0.94 16.32 -13.89
CA ASP A 67 0.51 16.17 -13.71
C ASP A 67 0.96 16.64 -12.31
N ASP A 68 0.36 17.71 -11.78
CA ASP A 68 0.61 18.19 -10.41
C ASP A 68 0.12 17.18 -9.37
N CYS A 69 -1.07 16.59 -9.55
CA CYS A 69 -1.57 15.53 -8.68
C CYS A 69 -0.68 14.28 -8.74
N GLU A 70 -0.26 13.84 -9.92
CA GLU A 70 0.65 12.69 -10.06
C GLU A 70 2.03 12.99 -9.48
N ARG A 71 2.57 14.20 -9.67
CA ARG A 71 3.82 14.62 -9.03
C ARG A 71 3.68 14.63 -7.51
N ALA A 72 2.61 15.21 -6.96
CA ALA A 72 2.38 15.23 -5.52
C ALA A 72 2.13 13.83 -4.93
N ARG A 73 1.52 12.93 -5.70
CA ARG A 73 1.35 11.52 -5.32
C ARG A 73 2.70 10.80 -5.32
N LYS A 74 3.48 10.92 -6.40
CA LYS A 74 4.82 10.33 -6.50
C LYS A 74 5.77 10.90 -5.46
N GLN A 75 5.71 12.21 -5.20
CA GLN A 75 6.53 12.86 -4.18
C GLN A 75 6.17 12.33 -2.78
N ARG A 76 4.89 12.21 -2.44
CA ARG A 76 4.46 11.52 -1.22
C ARG A 76 4.92 10.06 -1.16
N GLU A 77 4.82 9.35 -2.27
CA GLU A 77 5.32 7.97 -2.37
C GLU A 77 6.84 7.88 -2.17
N PHE A 78 7.61 8.86 -2.62
CA PHE A 78 9.06 8.95 -2.43
C PHE A 78 9.46 9.41 -1.01
N ASP A 79 8.71 10.35 -0.44
CA ASP A 79 8.92 10.85 0.92
C ASP A 79 8.57 9.77 1.94
N ASP A 80 7.44 9.08 1.77
CA ASP A 80 7.07 7.88 2.53
C ASP A 80 8.18 6.82 2.43
N LYS A 81 8.72 6.52 1.24
CA LYS A 81 9.80 5.52 1.06
C LYS A 81 11.09 5.85 1.81
N ARG A 82 11.38 7.12 2.13
CA ARG A 82 12.60 7.51 2.86
C ARG A 82 12.41 7.49 4.39
N SER A 83 11.19 7.72 4.88
CA SER A 83 10.80 7.65 6.30
C SER A 83 10.05 6.36 6.69
N ASP A 84 9.88 5.39 5.78
CA ASP A 84 9.12 4.16 6.08
C ASP A 84 9.89 3.22 7.03
N HIS A 85 9.85 3.55 8.32
CA HIS A 85 10.46 2.76 9.40
C HIS A 85 9.87 1.35 9.47
N LEU A 86 8.56 1.21 9.26
CA LEU A 86 7.92 -0.09 9.17
C LEU A 86 8.40 -0.87 7.95
N GLY A 87 8.45 -0.24 6.78
CA GLY A 87 8.98 -0.87 5.57
C GLY A 87 10.42 -1.34 5.74
N ARG A 88 11.26 -0.58 6.46
CA ARG A 88 12.62 -0.99 6.81
C ARG A 88 12.65 -2.26 7.65
N LEU A 89 11.80 -2.38 8.66
CA LEU A 89 11.69 -3.60 9.48
C LEU A 89 11.27 -4.81 8.63
N VAL A 90 10.24 -4.65 7.79
CA VAL A 90 9.74 -5.72 6.92
C VAL A 90 10.81 -6.16 5.92
N VAL A 91 11.48 -5.20 5.26
CA VAL A 91 12.54 -5.50 4.28
C VAL A 91 13.75 -6.11 4.95
N ARG A 92 14.13 -5.66 6.16
CA ARG A 92 15.23 -6.24 6.93
C ARG A 92 15.01 -7.71 7.22
N LEU A 93 13.77 -8.10 7.54
CA LEU A 93 13.40 -9.48 7.87
C LEU A 93 13.57 -10.45 6.70
N ILE A 94 13.33 -9.98 5.48
CA ILE A 94 13.40 -10.81 4.27
C ILE A 94 14.69 -10.61 3.45
N ALA A 95 15.59 -9.74 3.92
CA ALA A 95 16.76 -9.30 3.17
C ALA A 95 17.62 -10.48 2.67
N ASP A 96 17.86 -11.47 3.54
CA ASP A 96 18.70 -12.64 3.22
C ASP A 96 18.01 -13.63 2.28
N SER A 97 16.70 -13.48 2.06
CA SER A 97 15.94 -14.32 1.12
C SER A 97 16.03 -13.81 -0.31
N PHE A 98 16.58 -12.61 -0.53
CA PHE A 98 16.71 -12.05 -1.87
C PHE A 98 17.80 -12.75 -2.67
N VAL A 99 17.54 -13.04 -3.95
CA VAL A 99 18.53 -13.61 -4.89
C VAL A 99 19.77 -12.72 -4.95
N GLU A 100 19.56 -11.40 -4.95
CA GLU A 100 20.63 -10.40 -4.98
C GLU A 100 21.56 -10.46 -3.75
N ASN A 101 21.10 -11.08 -2.66
CA ASN A 101 21.85 -11.27 -1.42
C ASN A 101 22.30 -12.73 -1.21
N GLY A 102 22.31 -13.56 -2.26
CA GLY A 102 22.71 -14.97 -2.17
C GLY A 102 21.59 -15.91 -1.70
N GLY A 103 20.34 -15.46 -1.78
CA GLY A 103 19.16 -16.30 -1.60
C GLY A 103 19.06 -17.41 -2.66
N ARG A 104 17.97 -18.19 -2.59
CA ARG A 104 17.70 -19.29 -3.54
C ARG A 104 17.62 -18.78 -4.97
N SER A 105 17.81 -19.67 -5.95
CA SER A 105 17.53 -19.32 -7.33
C SER A 105 16.02 -19.10 -7.55
N PRO A 106 15.61 -18.37 -8.60
CA PRO A 106 14.21 -18.11 -8.89
C PRO A 106 13.36 -19.39 -8.95
N GLU A 107 13.84 -20.41 -9.66
CA GLU A 107 13.16 -21.70 -9.82
C GLU A 107 12.92 -22.45 -8.50
N ASP A 108 13.74 -22.20 -7.49
CA ASP A 108 13.62 -22.78 -6.14
C ASP A 108 12.86 -21.85 -5.15
N GLY A 109 12.16 -20.85 -5.69
CA GLY A 109 11.39 -19.89 -4.91
C GLY A 109 12.23 -18.74 -4.34
N GLY A 110 13.36 -18.39 -4.95
CA GLY A 110 14.14 -17.21 -4.63
C GLY A 110 13.35 -15.91 -4.78
N LEU A 111 13.67 -14.87 -4.01
CA LEU A 111 12.92 -13.61 -4.08
C LEU A 111 13.74 -12.55 -4.81
N SER A 112 13.21 -11.87 -5.83
CA SER A 112 13.87 -10.66 -6.32
C SER A 112 13.53 -9.48 -5.41
N ARG A 113 14.51 -8.61 -5.15
CA ARG A 113 14.28 -7.35 -4.40
C ARG A 113 13.22 -6.46 -5.04
N ARG A 114 12.94 -6.63 -6.35
CA ARG A 114 11.88 -5.92 -7.08
C ARG A 114 10.47 -6.17 -6.56
N ILE A 115 10.25 -7.19 -5.72
CA ILE A 115 8.93 -7.44 -5.11
C ILE A 115 8.59 -6.44 -3.98
N VAL A 116 9.58 -5.71 -3.45
CA VAL A 116 9.41 -4.87 -2.25
C VAL A 116 8.27 -3.85 -2.39
N PRO A 117 8.13 -3.09 -3.50
CA PRO A 117 6.99 -2.20 -3.66
C PRO A 117 5.64 -2.93 -3.63
N GLY A 118 5.58 -4.10 -4.27
CA GLY A 118 4.39 -4.95 -4.26
C GLY A 118 4.06 -5.49 -2.86
N LEU A 119 5.07 -5.87 -2.08
CA LEU A 119 4.91 -6.33 -0.71
C LEU A 119 4.34 -5.21 0.20
N LEU A 120 4.89 -4.00 0.11
CA LEU A 120 4.35 -2.85 0.84
C LEU A 120 2.90 -2.53 0.42
N THR A 121 2.58 -2.72 -0.86
CA THR A 121 1.20 -2.60 -1.37
C THR A 121 0.28 -3.68 -0.79
N VAL A 122 0.74 -4.94 -0.71
CA VAL A 122 -0.02 -6.03 -0.07
C VAL A 122 -0.32 -5.68 1.39
N LEU A 123 0.66 -5.18 2.15
CA LEU A 123 0.45 -4.74 3.52
C LEU A 123 -0.64 -3.67 3.61
N GLN A 124 -0.58 -2.66 2.72
CA GLN A 124 -1.55 -1.57 2.72
C GLN A 124 -2.97 -2.02 2.38
N LEU A 125 -3.11 -2.91 1.40
CA LEU A 125 -4.42 -3.44 1.00
C LEU A 125 -4.97 -4.48 1.99
N ALA A 126 -4.09 -5.22 2.68
CA ALA A 126 -4.49 -6.24 3.63
C ALA A 126 -4.90 -5.65 4.99
N LEU A 127 -4.17 -4.63 5.46
CA LEU A 127 -4.32 -4.07 6.80
C LEU A 127 -5.09 -2.74 6.83
N GLY A 128 -5.19 -2.07 5.68
CA GLY A 128 -5.78 -0.74 5.59
C GLY A 128 -4.83 0.38 6.00
N SER A 129 -5.24 1.62 5.72
CA SER A 129 -4.44 2.83 5.99
C SER A 129 -4.20 3.05 7.47
N ASP A 130 -5.21 2.79 8.30
CA ASP A 130 -5.21 3.24 9.70
C ASP A 130 -4.22 2.42 10.54
N VAL A 131 -4.21 1.10 10.34
CA VAL A 131 -3.27 0.18 11.01
C VAL A 131 -1.82 0.50 10.61
N LEU A 132 -1.59 0.75 9.32
CA LEU A 132 -0.25 1.10 8.85
C LEU A 132 0.20 2.48 9.31
N GLN A 133 -0.70 3.46 9.36
CA GLN A 133 -0.36 4.79 9.84
C GLN A 133 0.01 4.76 11.33
N GLU A 134 -0.79 4.06 12.16
CA GLU A 134 -0.44 3.85 13.58
C GLU A 134 0.95 3.22 13.73
N ALA A 135 1.26 2.24 12.88
CA ALA A 135 2.55 1.57 12.92
C ALA A 135 3.71 2.47 12.49
N ARG A 136 3.51 3.30 11.46
CA ARG A 136 4.50 4.28 11.01
C ARG A 136 4.75 5.36 12.06
N ASP A 137 3.69 5.90 12.67
CA ASP A 137 3.80 6.91 13.72
C ASP A 137 4.59 6.37 14.92
N LYS A 138 4.35 5.11 15.31
CA LYS A 138 5.14 4.43 16.36
C LYS A 138 6.60 4.25 15.96
N GLY A 139 6.86 3.86 14.71
CA GLY A 139 8.22 3.74 14.19
C GLY A 139 8.99 5.07 14.28
N GLU A 140 8.37 6.18 13.91
CA GLU A 140 8.95 7.53 14.02
C GLU A 140 9.28 7.88 15.47
N VAL A 141 8.37 7.60 16.40
CA VAL A 141 8.59 7.83 17.84
C VAL A 141 9.79 7.02 18.36
N ILE A 142 9.90 5.75 17.97
CA ILE A 142 11.03 4.89 18.39
C ILE A 142 12.34 5.43 17.83
N VAL A 143 12.40 5.76 16.53
CA VAL A 143 13.61 6.29 15.91
C VAL A 143 13.98 7.65 16.51
N GLY A 144 13.00 8.52 16.79
CA GLY A 144 13.21 9.78 17.51
C GLY A 144 13.87 9.55 18.87
N ARG A 145 13.32 8.64 19.68
CA ARG A 145 13.90 8.25 20.99
C ARG A 145 15.32 7.70 20.85
N LEU A 146 15.58 6.84 19.86
CA LEU A 146 16.90 6.25 19.65
C LEU A 146 17.92 7.31 19.21
N ARG A 147 17.53 8.24 18.33
CA ARG A 147 18.39 9.36 17.93
C ARG A 147 18.67 10.32 19.09
N GLU A 148 17.70 10.59 19.96
CA GLU A 148 17.92 11.38 21.18
C GLU A 148 18.91 10.71 22.12
N LYS A 149 18.86 9.37 22.22
CA LYS A 149 19.72 8.58 23.09
C LYS A 149 21.15 8.41 22.55
N HIS A 150 21.29 8.15 21.25
CA HIS A 150 22.56 7.79 20.60
C HIS A 150 23.21 8.96 19.85
N GLY A 151 22.47 10.05 19.60
CA GLY A 151 22.98 11.22 18.90
C GLY A 151 23.51 10.88 17.50
N ASP A 152 24.73 11.35 17.22
CA ASP A 152 25.42 11.11 15.94
C ASP A 152 25.90 9.66 15.76
N GLU A 153 25.88 8.83 16.82
CA GLU A 153 26.25 7.42 16.77
C GLU A 153 25.07 6.48 16.43
N PHE A 154 23.88 7.02 16.17
CA PHE A 154 22.71 6.22 15.81
C PHE A 154 22.95 5.45 14.51
N GLU A 155 22.81 4.12 14.59
CA GLU A 155 22.80 3.22 13.44
C GLU A 155 21.44 2.54 13.29
N TRP A 156 21.10 2.08 12.08
CA TRP A 156 19.80 1.42 11.86
C TRP A 156 19.69 0.08 12.60
N GLU A 157 20.81 -0.56 12.89
CA GLU A 157 20.92 -1.73 13.76
C GLU A 157 20.34 -1.45 15.16
N ASP A 158 20.51 -0.24 15.72
CA ASP A 158 19.90 0.12 17.00
C ASP A 158 18.37 0.05 16.93
N TYR A 159 17.79 0.43 15.79
CA TYR A 159 16.35 0.33 15.56
C TYR A 159 15.89 -1.11 15.30
N PHE A 160 16.68 -1.88 14.55
CA PHE A 160 16.36 -3.27 14.28
C PHE A 160 16.46 -4.15 15.53
N ASP A 161 17.33 -3.83 16.48
CA ASP A 161 17.49 -4.59 17.72
C ASP A 161 16.58 -4.07 18.86
N ASP A 162 15.85 -2.97 18.65
CA ASP A 162 14.96 -2.40 19.65
C ASP A 162 13.71 -3.27 19.88
N VAL A 163 13.41 -3.57 21.15
CA VAL A 163 12.31 -4.47 21.55
C VAL A 163 10.94 -3.89 21.17
N GLU A 164 10.77 -2.56 21.23
CA GLU A 164 9.49 -1.95 20.83
C GLU A 164 9.31 -1.99 19.31
N ALA A 165 10.39 -1.81 18.53
CA ALA A 165 10.37 -1.97 17.08
C ALA A 165 10.05 -3.41 16.66
N GLN A 166 10.63 -4.41 17.35
CA GLN A 166 10.31 -5.82 17.12
C GLN A 166 8.86 -6.16 17.52
N GLY A 167 8.37 -5.61 18.63
CA GLY A 167 6.96 -5.75 19.03
C GLY A 167 5.99 -5.12 18.03
N LEU A 168 6.35 -3.96 17.47
CA LEU A 168 5.61 -3.30 16.40
C LEU A 168 5.54 -4.18 15.15
N LEU A 169 6.68 -4.73 14.70
CA LEU A 169 6.75 -5.63 13.56
C LEU A 169 5.89 -6.89 13.80
N ALA A 170 6.00 -7.50 14.98
CA ALA A 170 5.22 -8.67 15.36
C ALA A 170 3.72 -8.39 15.27
N LYS A 171 3.23 -7.26 15.81
CA LYS A 171 1.82 -6.86 15.71
C LYS A 171 1.38 -6.79 14.24
N VAL A 172 2.14 -6.13 13.37
CA VAL A 172 1.82 -5.99 11.94
C VAL A 172 1.77 -7.35 11.25
N LEU A 173 2.74 -8.22 11.50
CA LEU A 173 2.76 -9.56 10.92
C LEU A 173 1.57 -10.40 11.39
N ILE A 174 1.19 -10.33 12.66
CA ILE A 174 0.03 -11.07 13.18
C ILE A 174 -1.25 -10.61 12.49
N GLU A 175 -1.48 -9.31 12.35
CA GLU A 175 -2.64 -8.80 11.60
C GLU A 175 -2.60 -9.24 10.13
N LEU A 176 -1.39 -9.31 9.54
CA LEU A 176 -1.23 -9.81 8.18
C LEU A 176 -1.66 -11.28 8.08
N ALA A 177 -1.21 -12.15 9.00
CA ALA A 177 -1.64 -13.55 9.04
C ALA A 177 -3.15 -13.68 9.19
N VAL A 178 -3.76 -12.91 10.10
CA VAL A 178 -5.22 -12.86 10.30
C VAL A 178 -5.94 -12.46 9.01
N SER A 179 -5.36 -11.54 8.22
CA SER A 179 -5.96 -11.09 6.98
C SER A 179 -6.04 -12.18 5.88
N PHE A 180 -5.31 -13.29 6.01
CA PHE A 180 -5.34 -14.43 5.08
C PHE A 180 -6.40 -15.49 5.42
N GLN A 181 -7.49 -15.08 6.11
CA GLN A 181 -8.73 -15.85 6.12
C GLN A 181 -9.21 -16.09 4.67
N ASP A 182 -9.61 -17.31 4.35
CA ASP A 182 -9.80 -17.78 2.95
C ASP A 182 -8.47 -17.79 2.16
N TYR A 183 -7.56 -18.67 2.61
CA TYR A 183 -6.16 -18.70 2.19
C TYR A 183 -5.97 -18.76 0.68
N ASP A 184 -6.65 -19.66 -0.03
CA ASP A 184 -6.45 -19.85 -1.48
C ASP A 184 -6.80 -18.58 -2.25
N ARG A 185 -7.91 -17.94 -1.90
CA ARG A 185 -8.34 -16.69 -2.51
C ARG A 185 -7.36 -15.56 -2.20
N ARG A 186 -6.91 -15.43 -0.95
CA ARG A 186 -5.98 -14.38 -0.52
C ARG A 186 -4.57 -14.58 -1.07
N LEU A 187 -4.13 -15.83 -1.22
CA LEU A 187 -2.88 -16.19 -1.89
C LEU A 187 -2.92 -15.76 -3.35
N SER A 188 -3.96 -16.15 -4.10
CA SER A 188 -4.11 -15.75 -5.51
C SER A 188 -4.07 -14.23 -5.64
N TRP A 189 -4.84 -13.52 -4.81
CA TRP A 189 -4.86 -12.07 -4.78
C TRP A 189 -3.47 -11.46 -4.50
N ALA A 190 -2.73 -11.96 -3.50
CA ALA A 190 -1.42 -11.44 -3.15
C ALA A 190 -0.39 -11.67 -4.28
N VAL A 191 -0.43 -12.84 -4.93
CA VAL A 191 0.39 -13.15 -6.11
C VAL A 191 0.11 -12.17 -7.25
N ASP A 192 -1.16 -11.87 -7.53
CA ASP A 192 -1.55 -10.90 -8.57
C ASP A 192 -1.03 -9.49 -8.28
N VAL A 193 -1.13 -9.03 -7.03
CA VAL A 193 -0.61 -7.72 -6.61
C VAL A 193 0.91 -7.65 -6.78
N LEU A 194 1.63 -8.70 -6.37
CA LEU A 194 3.09 -8.76 -6.50
C LEU A 194 3.54 -8.80 -7.96
N ASN A 195 2.87 -9.57 -8.81
CA ASN A 195 3.16 -9.58 -10.25
C ASN A 195 2.87 -8.23 -10.92
N THR A 196 1.78 -7.56 -10.55
CA THR A 196 1.47 -6.22 -11.06
C THR A 196 2.59 -5.23 -10.76
N ALA A 197 3.18 -5.29 -9.56
CA ALA A 197 4.32 -4.46 -9.19
C ALA A 197 5.58 -4.80 -10.01
N LEU A 198 5.88 -6.09 -10.19
CA LEU A 198 7.03 -6.54 -11.00
C LEU A 198 6.90 -6.13 -12.47
N GLU A 199 5.70 -6.21 -13.04
CA GLU A 199 5.43 -5.72 -14.40
C GLU A 199 5.65 -4.21 -14.52
N HIS A 200 5.29 -3.45 -13.49
CA HIS A 200 5.52 -2.01 -13.46
C HIS A 200 7.02 -1.68 -13.50
N GLU A 201 7.82 -2.35 -12.68
CA GLU A 201 9.28 -2.20 -12.67
C GLU A 201 9.91 -2.57 -14.02
N THR A 202 9.42 -3.65 -14.65
CA THR A 202 9.90 -4.09 -15.97
C THR A 202 9.55 -3.10 -17.09
N LYS A 203 8.43 -2.36 -16.97
CA LYS A 203 8.06 -1.30 -17.93
C LYS A 203 8.88 -0.02 -17.76
N ILE A 204 9.45 0.21 -16.57
CA ILE A 204 10.35 1.34 -16.31
C ILE A 204 11.73 1.05 -16.91
N ASP A 205 12.21 -0.19 -16.77
CA ASP A 205 13.46 -0.64 -17.35
C ASP A 205 13.30 -1.97 -18.10
N ASN A 206 13.14 -1.85 -19.41
CA ASN A 206 12.90 -2.97 -20.32
C ASN A 206 14.12 -3.90 -20.49
N SER A 207 15.28 -3.54 -19.94
CA SER A 207 16.48 -4.39 -19.94
C SER A 207 16.44 -5.45 -18.84
N LEU A 208 15.55 -5.31 -17.86
CA LEU A 208 15.41 -6.24 -16.77
C LEU A 208 14.80 -7.56 -17.24
N ALA A 209 15.35 -8.68 -16.76
CA ALA A 209 14.77 -9.99 -16.99
C ALA A 209 13.34 -10.06 -16.44
N HIS A 210 12.44 -10.65 -17.24
CA HIS A 210 11.07 -10.90 -16.82
C HIS A 210 11.09 -11.84 -15.61
N TRP A 211 10.37 -11.44 -14.57
CA TRP A 211 10.22 -12.21 -13.34
C TRP A 211 8.74 -12.45 -13.09
N THR A 212 8.40 -13.70 -12.84
CA THR A 212 7.04 -14.09 -12.48
C THR A 212 7.04 -14.56 -11.03
N PHE A 213 6.23 -13.91 -10.21
CA PHE A 213 5.96 -14.31 -8.84
C PHE A 213 4.89 -15.39 -8.84
N GLU A 214 5.09 -16.45 -8.06
CA GLU A 214 4.26 -17.65 -8.07
C GLU A 214 4.06 -18.14 -6.63
N THR A 215 3.26 -19.19 -6.45
CA THR A 215 2.99 -19.78 -5.14
C THR A 215 4.26 -20.24 -4.41
N VAL A 216 5.26 -20.78 -5.12
CA VAL A 216 6.54 -21.18 -4.50
C VAL A 216 7.28 -19.97 -3.92
N HIS A 217 7.28 -18.84 -4.63
CA HIS A 217 7.84 -17.58 -4.17
C HIS A 217 7.07 -17.02 -2.97
N PHE A 218 5.73 -17.09 -3.00
CA PHE A 218 4.90 -16.69 -1.86
C PHE A 218 5.24 -17.50 -0.61
N ARG A 219 5.43 -18.81 -0.75
CA ARG A 219 5.80 -19.67 0.39
C ARG A 219 7.16 -19.28 0.97
N SER A 220 8.16 -19.00 0.14
CA SER A 220 9.47 -18.49 0.60
C SER A 220 9.34 -17.16 1.33
N LEU A 221 8.56 -16.23 0.77
CA LEU A 221 8.27 -14.93 1.37
C LEU A 221 7.55 -15.08 2.71
N ALA A 222 6.51 -15.90 2.78
CA ALA A 222 5.76 -16.16 4.01
C ALA A 222 6.65 -16.82 5.07
N LEU A 223 7.48 -17.80 4.69
CA LEU A 223 8.41 -18.41 5.63
C LEU A 223 9.42 -17.38 6.18
N ALA A 224 9.92 -16.46 5.35
CA ALA A 224 10.84 -15.41 5.79
C ALA A 224 10.14 -14.40 6.72
N LEU A 225 8.96 -13.90 6.34
CA LEU A 225 8.19 -12.94 7.11
C LEU A 225 7.71 -13.48 8.46
N PHE A 226 7.28 -14.74 8.49
CA PHE A 226 6.63 -15.31 9.67
C PHE A 226 7.56 -16.11 10.58
N ARG A 227 8.85 -16.25 10.20
CA ARG A 227 9.83 -17.01 11.00
C ARG A 227 9.87 -16.63 12.48
N PRO A 228 9.91 -15.34 12.88
CA PRO A 228 9.94 -14.99 14.29
C PRO A 228 8.71 -15.48 15.06
N ILE A 229 7.53 -15.43 14.42
CA ILE A 229 6.27 -15.88 15.04
C ILE A 229 6.24 -17.42 15.10
N LEU A 230 6.71 -18.10 14.06
CA LEU A 230 6.83 -19.56 14.04
C LEU A 230 7.74 -20.07 15.16
N GLU A 231 8.90 -19.42 15.34
CA GLU A 231 9.86 -19.76 16.40
C GLU A 231 9.28 -19.56 17.80
N VAL A 232 8.61 -18.43 18.03
CA VAL A 232 7.94 -18.15 19.31
C VAL A 232 6.82 -19.16 19.59
N THR A 233 5.99 -19.47 18.58
CA THR A 233 4.82 -20.34 18.77
C THR A 233 5.14 -21.84 18.73
N ALA A 234 6.41 -22.22 18.51
CA ALA A 234 6.86 -23.60 18.55
C ALA A 234 6.78 -24.21 19.98
N THR A 235 6.98 -23.41 21.03
CA THR A 235 6.97 -23.87 22.43
C THR A 235 5.62 -23.63 23.11
N ALA A 236 5.33 -24.37 24.19
CA ALA A 236 4.10 -24.16 24.96
C ALA A 236 4.11 -22.80 25.66
N GLU A 237 5.24 -22.44 26.24
CA GLU A 237 5.47 -21.18 26.93
C GLU A 237 5.32 -19.99 25.97
N GLY A 238 5.87 -20.10 24.77
CA GLY A 238 5.77 -19.06 23.75
C GLY A 238 4.35 -18.91 23.20
N ARG A 239 3.58 -20.00 23.07
CA ARG A 239 2.14 -19.91 22.76
C ARG A 239 1.34 -19.19 23.84
N ILE A 240 1.62 -19.48 25.11
CA ILE A 240 0.98 -18.78 26.25
C ILE A 240 1.33 -17.28 26.23
N ALA A 241 2.61 -16.95 26.02
CA ALA A 241 3.06 -15.56 25.93
C ALA A 241 2.41 -14.83 24.74
N PHE A 242 2.34 -15.47 23.58
CA PHE A 242 1.67 -14.94 22.39
C PHE A 242 0.17 -14.69 22.66
N ALA A 243 -0.55 -15.68 23.19
CA ALA A 243 -1.97 -15.56 23.48
C ALA A 243 -2.26 -14.46 24.51
N SER A 244 -1.40 -14.32 25.52
CA SER A 244 -1.48 -13.25 26.51
C SER A 244 -1.29 -11.85 25.89
N ALA A 245 -0.35 -11.72 24.95
CA ALA A 245 -0.03 -10.44 24.32
C ALA A 245 -1.03 -10.04 23.21
N TYR A 246 -1.52 -11.00 22.43
CA TYR A 246 -2.25 -10.73 21.18
C TYR A 246 -3.66 -11.32 21.11
N GLY A 247 -4.00 -12.26 22.01
CA GLY A 247 -5.28 -12.96 22.03
C GLY A 247 -5.20 -14.39 21.47
N GLU A 248 -6.01 -15.27 22.06
CA GLU A 248 -6.17 -16.68 21.63
C GLU A 248 -6.76 -16.79 20.22
N ASP A 249 -7.64 -15.86 19.85
CA ASP A 249 -8.24 -15.78 18.51
C ASP A 249 -7.18 -15.54 17.44
N LYS A 250 -6.24 -14.62 17.69
CA LYS A 250 -5.14 -14.33 16.77
C LYS A 250 -4.15 -15.48 16.69
N LEU A 251 -3.89 -16.18 17.81
CA LEU A 251 -3.07 -17.38 17.81
C LEU A 251 -3.69 -18.47 16.92
N GLY A 252 -5.01 -18.69 17.05
CA GLY A 252 -5.76 -19.63 16.20
C GLY A 252 -5.73 -19.26 14.72
N ALA A 253 -5.94 -17.99 14.39
CA ALA A 253 -5.88 -17.49 13.02
C ALA A 253 -4.47 -17.63 12.40
N ALA A 254 -3.43 -17.24 13.14
CA ALA A 254 -2.04 -17.36 12.68
C ALA A 254 -1.67 -18.83 12.41
N ARG A 255 -2.05 -19.75 13.32
CA ARG A 255 -1.84 -21.19 13.12
C ARG A 255 -2.55 -21.72 11.88
N THR A 256 -3.82 -21.35 11.70
CA THR A 256 -4.61 -21.75 10.52
C THR A 256 -3.93 -21.29 9.23
N PHE A 257 -3.40 -20.06 9.22
CA PHE A 257 -2.61 -19.54 8.10
C PHE A 257 -1.32 -20.34 7.89
N PHE A 258 -0.55 -20.63 8.94
CA PHE A 258 0.72 -21.38 8.84
C PHE A 258 0.52 -22.80 8.33
N GLU A 259 -0.53 -23.49 8.78
CA GLU A 259 -0.90 -24.83 8.32
C GLU A 259 -1.33 -24.78 6.83
N SER A 260 -2.17 -23.82 6.45
CA SER A 260 -2.63 -23.64 5.06
C SER A 260 -1.47 -23.32 4.10
N ALA A 261 -0.55 -22.46 4.55
CA ALA A 261 0.65 -22.08 3.81
C ALA A 261 1.78 -23.14 3.86
N ARG A 262 1.56 -24.26 4.57
CA ARG A 262 2.54 -25.34 4.76
C ARG A 262 3.88 -24.82 5.29
N LEU A 263 3.83 -23.96 6.29
CA LEU A 263 5.00 -23.44 7.01
C LEU A 263 5.36 -24.29 8.22
N VAL A 264 4.40 -25.09 8.71
CA VAL A 264 4.50 -26.07 9.79
C VAL A 264 3.91 -27.41 9.36
#